data_AF-A0A970D1Q9-F1
#
_entry.id   AF-A0A970D1Q9-F1
#
_cell.length_a   1.000
_cell.length_b   1.000
_cell.length_c   1.000
_cell.angle_alpha   90.00
_cell.angle_beta   90.00
_cell.angle_gamma   90.00
#
_symmetry.space_group_name_H-M   'P 1'
#
loop_
_entity.id
_entity.type
_entity.pdbx_description
1 polymer ?
#
loop_
_entity_poly.entity_id
_entity_poly.type
_entity_poly.pdbx_seq_one_letter_code
_entity_poly.pdbx_strand_id
1 'polypeptide(L)'
;MNQIKFYRNIQTPYKKSLIYTRLGYEKTNTRLESGKKKEIDKWITEAEVLCKVDIIFWMVEITNIEKNAIILENSERIVSSSLSALLQHSNEAVLMAATSGPRITDEIKQLQQ
;
A
#
# COMPACT_ATOMS: atom_id res chain seq x y z
N MET A 1 -8.04 -25.75 -1.02
CA MET A 1 -7.08 -25.19 -0.04
C MET A 1 -6.42 -23.97 -0.66
N ASN A 2 -7.00 -22.78 -0.49
CA ASN A 2 -6.36 -21.55 -0.95
C ASN A 2 -5.24 -21.17 0.02
N GLN A 3 -3.99 -21.34 -0.42
CA GLN A 3 -2.82 -21.01 0.38
C GLN A 3 -2.58 -19.49 0.36
N ILE A 4 -2.32 -18.92 1.53
CA ILE A 4 -1.80 -17.55 1.66
C ILE A 4 -0.44 -17.51 0.96
N LYS A 5 -0.27 -16.57 0.03
CA LYS A 5 0.97 -16.34 -0.70
C LYS A 5 1.78 -15.25 -0.02
N PHE A 6 3.07 -15.50 0.13
CA PHE A 6 4.03 -14.58 0.74
C PHE A 6 5.05 -14.12 -0.30
N TYR A 7 5.25 -12.81 -0.39
CA TYR A 7 6.30 -12.20 -1.18
C TYR A 7 7.13 -11.34 -0.24
N ARG A 8 8.42 -11.65 -0.12
CA ARG A 8 9.33 -10.99 0.81
C ARG A 8 10.37 -10.18 0.06
N ASN A 9 10.80 -9.08 0.64
CA ASN A 9 11.85 -8.21 0.11
C ASN A 9 11.57 -7.76 -1.34
N ILE A 10 10.34 -7.37 -1.62
CA ILE A 10 9.97 -6.90 -2.96
C ILE A 10 10.64 -5.55 -3.22
N GLN A 11 11.33 -5.44 -4.36
CA GLN A 11 11.76 -4.14 -4.86
C GLN A 11 10.56 -3.44 -5.52
N THR A 12 10.13 -2.33 -4.94
CA THR A 12 8.97 -1.58 -5.45
C THR A 12 9.43 -0.42 -6.33
N PRO A 13 9.06 -0.40 -7.63
CA PRO A 13 9.34 0.75 -8.48
C PRO A 13 8.38 1.88 -8.09
N TYR A 14 8.82 2.83 -7.27
CA TYR A 14 8.00 3.99 -6.89
C TYR A 14 8.18 5.15 -7.88
N LYS A 15 7.10 5.89 -8.10
CA LYS A 15 7.13 7.11 -8.89
C LYS A 15 7.54 8.27 -8.00
N LYS A 16 8.81 8.72 -8.10
CA LYS A 16 9.32 9.88 -7.35
C LYS A 16 8.40 11.10 -7.42
N SER A 17 7.75 11.32 -8.57
CA SER A 17 6.78 12.41 -8.73
C SER A 17 5.64 12.38 -7.71
N LEU A 18 5.15 11.19 -7.33
CA LEU A 18 4.09 11.05 -6.32
C LEU A 18 4.59 11.38 -4.91
N ILE A 19 5.86 11.08 -4.61
CA ILE A 19 6.50 11.47 -3.35
C ILE A 19 6.60 12.99 -3.28
N TYR A 20 7.07 13.64 -4.35
CA TYR A 20 7.11 15.11 -4.43
C TYR A 20 5.73 15.74 -4.22
N THR A 21 4.69 15.20 -4.88
CA THR A 21 3.31 15.68 -4.69
C THR A 21 2.85 15.52 -3.24
N ARG A 22 3.18 14.41 -2.57
CA ARG A 22 2.82 14.20 -1.16
C ARG A 22 3.53 15.16 -0.21
N LEU A 23 4.73 15.60 -0.58
CA LEU A 23 5.50 16.66 0.10
C LEU A 23 5.02 18.08 -0.23
N GLY A 24 3.99 18.24 -1.08
CA GLY A 24 3.42 19.54 -1.46
C GLY A 24 4.09 20.20 -2.68
N TYR A 25 4.98 19.49 -3.38
CA TYR A 25 5.60 19.98 -4.61
C TYR A 25 4.76 19.61 -5.83
N GLU A 26 4.14 20.61 -6.46
CA GLU A 26 3.43 20.43 -7.72
C GLU A 26 4.40 20.51 -8.90
N LYS A 27 4.38 19.49 -9.76
CA LYS A 27 5.29 19.39 -10.91
C LYS A 27 5.26 20.62 -11.84
N THR A 28 4.09 21.25 -11.97
CA THR A 28 3.86 22.38 -12.88
C THR A 28 4.04 23.74 -12.23
N ASN A 29 3.95 23.82 -10.90
CA ASN A 29 3.79 25.10 -10.21
C ASN A 29 4.90 25.38 -9.18
N THR A 30 5.61 24.35 -8.71
CA THR A 30 6.67 24.53 -7.72
C THR A 30 8.04 24.45 -8.36
N ARG A 31 8.78 25.57 -8.31
CA ARG A 31 10.18 25.60 -8.72
C ARG A 31 11.07 25.27 -7.52
N LEU A 32 11.63 24.06 -7.52
CA LEU A 32 12.62 23.63 -6.54
C LEU A 32 14.01 24.10 -6.94
N GLU A 33 14.72 24.73 -6.01
CA GLU A 33 16.15 24.97 -6.17
C GLU A 33 16.91 23.65 -6.32
N SER A 34 17.98 23.64 -7.13
CA SER A 34 18.73 22.42 -7.43
C SER A 34 19.33 21.78 -6.18
N GLY A 35 19.76 22.57 -5.20
CA GLY A 35 20.25 22.10 -3.90
C GLY A 35 19.17 21.37 -3.11
N LYS A 36 17.99 22.00 -2.97
CA LYS A 36 16.87 21.41 -2.23
C LYS A 36 16.36 20.12 -2.88
N LYS A 37 16.31 20.08 -4.21
CA LYS A 37 15.94 18.87 -4.95
C LYS A 37 16.89 17.71 -4.65
N LYS A 38 18.21 17.95 -4.70
CA LYS A 38 19.24 16.95 -4.40
C LYS A 38 19.12 16.42 -2.97
N GLU A 39 18.84 17.30 -2.02
CA GLU A 39 18.62 16.93 -0.61
C GLU A 39 17.40 16.01 -0.46
N ILE A 40 16.26 16.36 -1.07
CA ILE A 40 15.07 15.51 -1.04
C ILE A 40 15.32 14.17 -1.72
N ASP A 41 15.98 14.16 -2.88
CA ASP A 41 16.35 12.93 -3.59
C ASP A 41 17.25 12.01 -2.74
N LYS A 42 18.16 12.60 -1.96
CA LYS A 42 18.99 11.87 -0.99
C LYS A 42 18.13 11.24 0.11
N TRP A 43 17.23 11.99 0.74
CA TRP A 43 16.35 11.44 1.78
C TRP A 43 15.43 10.34 1.27
N ILE A 44 14.91 10.46 0.05
CA ILE A 44 14.11 9.41 -0.58
C ILE A 44 14.93 8.11 -0.70
N THR A 45 16.19 8.22 -1.13
CA THR A 45 17.09 7.08 -1.29
C THR A 45 17.45 6.46 0.06
N GLU A 46 17.72 7.27 1.08
CA GLU A 46 18.00 6.81 2.44
C GLU A 46 16.80 6.07 3.05
N ALA A 47 15.59 6.61 2.90
CA ALA A 47 14.36 5.98 3.36
C ALA A 47 14.06 4.66 2.62
N GLU A 48 14.35 4.58 1.32
CA GLU A 48 14.20 3.36 0.53
C GLU A 48 15.05 2.21 1.09
N VAL A 49 16.31 2.47 1.47
CA VAL A 49 17.22 1.46 2.02
C VAL A 49 16.73 0.88 3.36
N LEU A 50 15.90 1.64 4.08
CA LEU A 50 15.26 1.19 5.31
C LEU A 50 14.01 0.35 5.05
N CYS A 51 13.37 0.50 3.88
CA CYS A 51 12.17 -0.23 3.52
C CYS A 51 12.48 -1.69 3.20
N LYS A 52 11.82 -2.61 3.91
CA LYS A 52 11.77 -4.03 3.59
C LYS A 52 10.32 -4.38 3.25
N VAL A 53 9.99 -4.29 1.95
CA VAL A 53 8.61 -4.49 1.51
C VAL A 53 8.25 -5.97 1.51
N ASP A 54 7.34 -6.36 2.40
CA ASP A 54 6.76 -7.69 2.46
C ASP A 54 5.26 -7.60 2.16
N ILE A 55 4.75 -8.53 1.35
CA ILE A 55 3.34 -8.61 0.92
C ILE A 55 2.81 -10.00 1.22
N ILE A 56 1.60 -10.05 1.76
CA ILE A 56 0.80 -11.27 1.84
C ILE A 56 -0.47 -11.08 1.03
N PHE A 57 -0.90 -12.12 0.32
CA PHE A 57 -2.24 -12.12 -0.24
C PHE A 57 -2.88 -13.49 -0.23
N TRP A 58 -4.21 -13.48 -0.17
CA TRP A 58 -5.07 -14.64 -0.13
C TRP A 58 -6.22 -14.43 -1.11
N MET A 59 -6.38 -15.37 -2.05
CA MET A 59 -7.57 -15.46 -2.89
C MET A 59 -8.70 -16.09 -2.06
N VAL A 60 -9.82 -15.39 -1.95
CA VAL A 60 -11.01 -15.83 -1.23
C VAL A 60 -12.18 -15.94 -2.18
N GLU A 61 -12.94 -17.03 -2.10
CA GLU A 61 -14.22 -17.12 -2.81
C GLU A 61 -15.27 -16.24 -2.12
N ILE A 62 -16.07 -15.56 -2.94
CA ILE A 62 -17.21 -14.77 -2.49
C ILE A 62 -18.44 -15.67 -2.60
N THR A 63 -18.93 -16.16 -1.46
CA THR A 63 -20.03 -17.13 -1.41
C THR A 63 -21.39 -16.47 -1.56
N ASN A 64 -21.53 -15.21 -1.14
CA ASN A 64 -22.76 -14.44 -1.31
C ASN A 64 -22.49 -12.93 -1.32
N ILE A 65 -23.31 -12.19 -2.07
CA ILE A 65 -23.32 -10.74 -2.12
C ILE A 65 -24.73 -10.26 -1.83
N GLU A 66 -24.88 -9.57 -0.70
CA GLU A 66 -26.11 -8.89 -0.30
C GLU A 66 -26.04 -7.40 -0.70
N LYS A 67 -27.15 -6.67 -0.58
CA LYS A 67 -27.19 -5.23 -0.88
C LYS A 67 -26.13 -4.41 -0.12
N ASN A 68 -25.81 -4.80 1.11
CA ASN A 68 -24.94 -4.05 2.02
C ASN A 68 -23.81 -4.89 2.62
N ALA A 69 -23.58 -6.11 2.13
CA ALA A 69 -22.51 -6.95 2.63
C ALA A 69 -22.03 -7.95 1.58
N ILE A 70 -20.77 -8.35 1.73
CA ILE A 70 -20.21 -9.53 1.05
C ILE A 70 -19.92 -10.60 2.11
N ILE A 71 -20.09 -11.86 1.72
CA ILE A 71 -19.81 -13.03 2.55
C ILE A 71 -18.74 -13.85 1.83
N LEU A 72 -17.69 -14.20 2.55
CA LEU A 72 -16.54 -14.95 2.04
C LEU A 72 -16.64 -16.45 2.39
N GLU A 73 -15.83 -17.31 1.78
CA GLU A 73 -15.80 -18.76 2.04
C GLU A 73 -15.57 -19.16 3.50
N ASN A 74 -14.87 -18.33 4.28
CA ASN A 74 -14.65 -18.51 5.71
C ASN A 74 -15.79 -17.99 6.59
N SER A 75 -16.94 -17.64 6.00
CA SER A 75 -18.09 -17.01 6.66
C SER A 75 -17.83 -15.62 7.23
N GLU A 76 -16.70 -14.98 6.89
CA GLU A 76 -16.49 -13.58 7.23
C GLU A 76 -17.45 -12.69 6.44
N ARG A 77 -18.07 -11.74 7.15
CA ARG A 77 -19.02 -10.79 6.59
C ARG A 77 -18.45 -9.38 6.65
N ILE A 78 -18.30 -8.76 5.48
CA ILE A 78 -17.83 -7.37 5.36
C ILE A 78 -19.01 -6.48 5.00
N VAL A 79 -19.37 -5.56 5.89
CA VAL A 79 -20.54 -4.69 5.73
C VAL A 79 -20.15 -3.41 5.00
N SER A 80 -20.56 -3.29 3.74
CA SER A 80 -20.39 -2.09 2.92
C SER A 80 -21.23 -2.17 1.66
N SER A 81 -22.12 -1.20 1.45
CA SER A 81 -22.93 -1.10 0.22
C SER A 81 -22.06 -0.79 -1.01
N SER A 82 -21.07 0.09 -0.86
CA SER A 82 -20.13 0.43 -1.95
C SER A 82 -19.30 -0.78 -2.37
N LEU A 83 -18.82 -1.58 -1.41
CA LEU A 83 -18.04 -2.78 -1.72
C LEU A 83 -18.91 -3.87 -2.36
N SER A 84 -20.13 -4.06 -1.87
CA SER A 84 -21.08 -5.03 -2.43
C SER A 84 -21.42 -4.68 -3.88
N ALA A 85 -21.65 -3.40 -4.17
CA ALA A 85 -21.87 -2.91 -5.54
C ALA A 85 -20.62 -3.09 -6.42
N LEU A 86 -19.42 -2.83 -5.89
CA LEU A 86 -18.16 -3.01 -6.63
C LEU A 86 -17.93 -4.48 -7.03
N LEU A 87 -18.30 -5.42 -6.16
CA LEU A 87 -18.02 -6.85 -6.35
C LEU A 87 -19.20 -7.66 -6.87
N GLN A 88 -20.33 -7.03 -7.21
CA GLN A 88 -21.61 -7.71 -7.55
C GLN A 88 -21.55 -8.77 -8.66
N HIS A 89 -20.50 -8.77 -9.48
CA HIS A 89 -20.26 -9.74 -10.56
C HIS A 89 -18.93 -10.48 -10.41
N SER A 90 -18.36 -10.49 -9.20
CA SER A 90 -17.11 -11.16 -8.87
C SER A 90 -17.39 -12.45 -8.11
N ASN A 91 -16.70 -13.53 -8.47
CA ASN A 91 -16.75 -14.81 -7.77
C ASN A 91 -15.65 -14.95 -6.72
N GLU A 92 -14.57 -14.18 -6.84
CA GLU A 92 -13.42 -14.21 -5.94
C GLU A 92 -12.94 -12.80 -5.65
N ALA A 93 -12.26 -12.65 -4.51
CA ALA A 93 -11.58 -11.43 -4.10
C ALA A 93 -10.14 -11.74 -3.69
N VAL A 94 -9.27 -10.73 -3.76
CA VAL A 94 -7.92 -10.79 -3.17
C VAL A 94 -7.95 -10.01 -1.86
N LEU A 95 -7.70 -10.69 -0.75
CA LEU A 95 -7.31 -10.03 0.50
C LEU A 95 -5.79 -9.86 0.48
N MET A 96 -5.31 -8.63 0.64
CA MET A 96 -3.88 -8.31 0.58
C MET A 96 -3.49 -7.39 1.73
N ALA A 97 -2.31 -7.62 2.29
CA ALA A 97 -1.65 -6.69 3.19
C ALA A 97 -0.19 -6.53 2.78
N ALA A 98 0.35 -5.33 2.97
CA ALA A 98 1.74 -5.00 2.70
C ALA A 98 2.32 -4.15 3.83
N THR A 99 3.62 -4.28 4.07
CA THR A 99 4.36 -3.47 5.05
C THR A 99 5.72 -3.06 4.48
N SER A 100 6.23 -1.89 4.88
CA SER A 100 7.61 -1.45 4.61
C SER A 100 8.62 -1.98 5.63
N GLY A 101 8.18 -2.80 6.58
CA GLY A 101 8.99 -3.31 7.68
C GLY A 101 9.23 -2.28 8.80
N PRO A 102 9.76 -2.72 9.96
CA PRO A 102 9.87 -1.88 11.15
C PRO A 102 10.98 -0.83 11.08
N ARG A 103 12.05 -1.07 10.30
CA ARG A 103 13.25 -0.22 10.27
C ARG A 103 12.95 1.25 9.94
N ILE A 104 12.06 1.51 9.00
CA ILE A 104 11.66 2.88 8.65
C ILE A 104 10.87 3.54 9.78
N THR A 105 10.03 2.80 10.50
CA THR A 105 9.28 3.31 11.65
C THR A 105 10.20 3.61 12.83
N ASP A 106 11.22 2.78 13.05
CA ASP A 106 12.22 2.99 14.10
C ASP A 106 13.06 4.24 13.80
N GLU A 107 13.48 4.44 12.54
CA GLU A 107 14.19 5.65 12.11
C GLU A 107 13.33 6.91 12.33
N ILE A 108 12.05 6.88 11.94
CA ILE A 108 11.13 8.01 12.15
C ILE A 108 11.03 8.36 13.63
N LYS A 109 10.95 7.36 14.52
CA LYS A 109 10.91 7.59 15.98
C LYS A 109 12.21 8.22 16.49
N GLN A 110 13.37 7.83 15.96
CA GLN A 110 14.66 8.40 16.35
C GLN A 110 14.77 9.87 15.92
N LEU A 111 14.32 10.22 14.71
CA LEU A 111 14.35 11.59 14.19
C LEU A 111 13.38 12.57 14.88
N GLN A 112 12.41 12.05 15.64
CA GLN A 112 11.42 12.84 16.39
C GLN A 112 11.80 13.10 17.85
N GLN A 113 12.94 12.58 18.30
CA GLN A 113 13.51 12.85 19.63
C GLN A 113 14.39 14.10 19.57
#